data_AF-D9QPH3-F1
#
_entry.id   AF-D9QPH3-F1
#
_cell.length_a   1.000
_cell.length_b   1.000
_cell.length_c   1.000
_cell.angle_alpha   90.00
_cell.angle_beta   90.00
_cell.angle_gamma   90.00
#
_symmetry.space_group_name_H-M   'P 1'
#
loop_
_entity.id
_entity.type
_entity.pdbx_description
1 polymer ?
#
loop_
_entity_poly.entity_id
_entity_poly.type
_entity_poly.pdbx_seq_one_letter_code
_entity_poly.pdbx_strand_id
1 'polypeptide(L)'
;MDELLTPLDIYNKEFNKTFSVWAYNTKEVEEFLDLVAECYEEIYLENEELRDRIADLEERLQEYKEREETLNKTIDTVKETADKQQRTAEQRAESIIENAKQKAANIKERAKTQAELIIDKAEMKTEKMVNQTNEQLEEERRKYKNLVESKELFEAKFKSLLKTYLVMLNESDGLEELELEQLDNLEKQNIEELKDKFNSDISDELSTIKFSQDKVAAIEKDKTE
;
A
#
# COMPACT_ATOMS: atom_id res chain seq x y z
N MET A 1 -23.90 -75.61 -38.71
CA MET A 1 -25.07 -74.74 -38.93
C MET A 1 -25.84 -75.46 -40.01
N ASP A 2 -27.01 -76.01 -39.68
CA ASP A 2 -27.82 -76.75 -40.66
C ASP A 2 -28.07 -75.84 -41.87
N GLU A 3 -27.91 -76.38 -43.07
CA GLU A 3 -28.11 -75.66 -44.33
C GLU A 3 -29.59 -75.24 -44.39
N LEU A 4 -29.85 -73.99 -44.03
CA LEU A 4 -31.19 -73.41 -44.04
C LEU A 4 -31.65 -73.32 -45.48
N LEU A 5 -32.81 -73.93 -45.76
CA LEU A 5 -33.46 -73.84 -47.07
C LEU A 5 -33.69 -72.37 -47.43
N THR A 6 -33.41 -72.02 -48.68
CA THR A 6 -33.86 -70.76 -49.29
C THR A 6 -35.25 -70.94 -49.89
N PRO A 7 -36.01 -69.85 -50.15
CA PRO A 7 -37.28 -69.96 -50.88
C PRO A 7 -37.11 -70.68 -52.22
N LEU A 8 -35.99 -70.46 -52.90
CA LEU A 8 -35.64 -71.13 -54.17
C LEU A 8 -35.42 -72.65 -54.00
N ASP A 9 -34.92 -73.09 -52.85
CA ASP A 9 -34.77 -74.52 -52.54
C ASP A 9 -36.11 -75.21 -52.29
N ILE A 10 -37.13 -74.46 -51.85
CA ILE A 10 -38.52 -74.95 -51.70
C ILE A 10 -39.17 -75.09 -53.08
N TYR A 11 -39.03 -74.08 -53.94
CA TYR A 11 -39.54 -74.12 -55.33
C TYR A 11 -38.94 -75.26 -56.16
N ASN A 12 -37.64 -75.53 -56.00
CA ASN A 12 -36.95 -76.57 -56.78
C ASN A 12 -37.00 -77.95 -56.12
N LYS A 13 -37.82 -78.14 -55.08
CA LYS A 13 -37.83 -79.40 -54.33
C LYS A 13 -38.54 -80.51 -55.08
N GLU A 14 -37.77 -81.47 -55.58
CA GLU A 14 -38.32 -82.69 -56.19
C GLU A 14 -38.53 -83.82 -55.17
N PHE A 15 -39.69 -84.50 -55.26
CA PHE A 15 -40.03 -85.67 -54.43
C PHE A 15 -40.03 -86.95 -55.25
N ASN A 16 -39.47 -88.03 -54.68
CA ASN A 16 -39.46 -89.35 -55.32
C ASN A 16 -40.88 -89.96 -55.36
N LYS A 17 -41.33 -90.38 -56.54
CA LYS A 17 -42.66 -91.01 -56.72
C LYS A 17 -42.65 -92.46 -56.20
N THR A 18 -43.47 -92.75 -55.18
CA THR A 18 -43.62 -94.10 -54.59
C THR A 18 -45.03 -94.63 -54.86
N PHE A 19 -45.15 -95.90 -55.32
CA PHE A 19 -46.42 -96.59 -55.63
C PHE A 19 -47.14 -97.10 -54.36
N SER A 20 -47.40 -96.23 -53.39
CA SER A 20 -48.15 -96.55 -52.17
C SER A 20 -49.61 -96.11 -52.26
N VAL A 21 -50.53 -96.94 -51.76
CA VAL A 21 -52.01 -96.72 -51.79
C VAL A 21 -52.44 -95.51 -50.95
N TRP A 22 -51.55 -94.95 -50.11
CA TRP A 22 -51.76 -93.76 -49.28
C TRP A 22 -50.83 -92.58 -49.64
N ALA A 23 -50.41 -92.47 -50.89
CA ALA A 23 -49.57 -91.35 -51.34
C ALA A 23 -50.36 -90.02 -51.36
N TYR A 24 -49.71 -88.91 -51.00
CA TYR A 24 -50.28 -87.57 -51.12
C TYR A 24 -50.51 -87.20 -52.59
N ASN A 25 -51.53 -86.37 -52.85
CA ASN A 25 -51.80 -85.85 -54.19
C ASN A 25 -50.70 -84.87 -54.60
N THR A 26 -49.97 -85.20 -55.65
CA THR A 26 -48.83 -84.40 -56.14
C THR A 26 -49.21 -82.94 -56.43
N LYS A 27 -50.40 -82.69 -57.00
CA LYS A 27 -50.83 -81.32 -57.33
C LYS A 27 -51.14 -80.49 -56.10
N GLU A 28 -51.79 -81.09 -55.10
CA GLU A 28 -52.13 -80.42 -53.84
C GLU A 28 -50.86 -80.12 -53.02
N VAL A 29 -49.87 -81.01 -53.09
CA VAL A 29 -48.54 -80.77 -52.49
C VAL A 29 -47.78 -79.66 -53.22
N GLU A 30 -47.79 -79.64 -54.56
CA GLU A 30 -47.19 -78.55 -55.36
C GLU A 30 -47.83 -77.20 -55.03
N GLU A 31 -49.17 -77.10 -55.06
CA GLU A 31 -49.90 -75.86 -54.70
C GLU A 31 -49.61 -75.38 -53.26
N PHE A 32 -49.47 -76.32 -52.32
CA PHE A 32 -49.09 -75.98 -50.94
C PHE A 32 -47.63 -75.52 -50.83
N LEU A 33 -46.71 -76.14 -51.58
CA LEU A 33 -45.30 -75.76 -51.58
C LEU A 33 -45.07 -74.38 -52.22
N ASP A 34 -45.84 -74.01 -53.24
CA ASP A 34 -45.83 -72.66 -53.80
C ASP A 34 -46.23 -71.63 -52.72
N LEU A 35 -47.32 -71.88 -51.99
CA LEU A 35 -47.75 -71.01 -50.89
C LEU A 35 -46.71 -70.92 -49.76
N VAL A 36 -46.10 -72.06 -49.39
CA VAL A 36 -45.04 -72.09 -48.37
C VAL A 36 -43.81 -71.34 -48.85
N ALA A 37 -43.44 -71.46 -50.12
CA ALA A 37 -42.30 -70.75 -50.70
C ALA A 37 -42.55 -69.23 -50.73
N GLU A 38 -43.74 -68.77 -51.12
CA GLU A 38 -44.13 -67.36 -51.08
C GLU A 38 -44.09 -66.79 -49.66
N CYS A 39 -44.74 -67.44 -48.69
CA CYS A 39 -44.72 -66.98 -47.30
C CYS A 39 -43.30 -66.99 -46.70
N TYR A 40 -42.48 -67.98 -47.08
CA TYR A 40 -41.10 -68.07 -46.61
C TYR A 40 -40.21 -67.00 -47.26
N GLU A 41 -40.43 -66.65 -48.52
CA GLU A 41 -39.75 -65.54 -49.19
C GLU A 41 -40.04 -64.19 -48.50
N GLU A 42 -41.31 -63.92 -48.18
CA GLU A 42 -41.70 -62.70 -47.46
C GLU A 42 -40.98 -62.60 -46.10
N ILE A 43 -41.02 -63.68 -45.31
CA ILE A 43 -40.34 -63.73 -44.00
C ILE A 43 -38.82 -63.63 -44.17
N TYR A 44 -38.25 -64.25 -45.19
CA TYR A 44 -36.82 -64.24 -45.46
C TYR A 44 -36.34 -62.82 -45.78
N LEU A 45 -37.03 -62.11 -46.66
CA LEU A 45 -36.72 -60.72 -47.04
C LEU A 45 -36.92 -59.76 -45.86
N GLU A 46 -38.00 -59.90 -45.09
CA GLU A 46 -38.22 -59.10 -43.88
C GLU A 46 -37.12 -59.34 -42.84
N ASN A 47 -36.66 -60.59 -42.69
CA ASN A 47 -35.57 -60.91 -41.77
C ASN A 47 -34.25 -60.27 -42.20
N GLU A 48 -33.97 -60.25 -43.51
CA GLU A 48 -32.80 -59.57 -44.07
C GLU A 48 -32.87 -58.06 -43.83
N GLU A 49 -33.99 -57.41 -44.13
CA GLU A 49 -34.20 -55.97 -43.88
C GLU A 49 -34.06 -55.62 -42.38
N LEU A 50 -34.65 -56.44 -41.50
CA LEU A 50 -34.54 -56.24 -40.05
C LEU A 50 -33.10 -56.40 -39.56
N ARG A 51 -32.32 -57.34 -40.12
CA ARG A 51 -30.90 -57.51 -39.79
C ARG A 51 -30.08 -56.30 -40.22
N ASP A 52 -30.30 -55.80 -41.44
CA ASP A 52 -29.63 -54.60 -41.94
C ASP A 52 -29.97 -53.38 -41.08
N ARG A 53 -31.23 -53.25 -40.65
CA ARG A 53 -31.68 -52.17 -39.78
C ARG A 53 -31.07 -52.27 -38.37
N ILE A 54 -30.92 -53.47 -37.83
CA ILE A 54 -30.23 -53.68 -36.56
C ILE A 54 -28.76 -53.24 -36.70
N ALA A 55 -28.09 -53.62 -37.79
CA ALA A 55 -26.70 -53.23 -38.02
C ALA A 55 -26.53 -51.70 -38.10
N ASP A 56 -27.38 -50.99 -38.85
CA ASP A 56 -27.38 -49.50 -38.90
C ASP A 56 -27.60 -48.88 -37.52
N LEU A 57 -28.58 -49.40 -36.77
CA LEU A 57 -28.90 -48.90 -35.43
C LEU A 57 -27.75 -49.14 -34.45
N GLU A 58 -27.07 -50.28 -34.54
CA GLU A 58 -25.90 -50.60 -33.71
C GLU A 58 -24.71 -49.68 -34.02
N GLU A 59 -24.44 -49.41 -35.31
CA GLU A 59 -23.40 -48.47 -35.74
C GLU A 59 -23.67 -47.06 -35.20
N ARG A 60 -24.88 -46.54 -35.40
CA ARG A 60 -25.28 -45.22 -34.90
C ARG A 60 -25.22 -45.13 -33.38
N LEU A 61 -25.62 -46.19 -32.69
CA LEU A 61 -25.54 -46.25 -31.23
C LEU A 61 -24.08 -46.20 -30.76
N GLN A 62 -23.17 -46.84 -31.48
CA GLN A 62 -21.73 -46.75 -31.20
C GLN A 62 -21.20 -45.33 -31.40
N GLU A 63 -21.56 -44.66 -32.50
CA GLU A 63 -21.20 -43.25 -32.72
C GLU A 63 -21.72 -42.33 -31.61
N TYR A 64 -22.97 -42.54 -31.16
CA TYR A 64 -23.53 -41.76 -30.05
C TYR A 64 -22.75 -41.95 -28.75
N LYS A 65 -22.35 -43.19 -28.43
CA LYS A 65 -21.52 -43.48 -27.25
C LYS A 65 -20.17 -42.79 -27.32
N GLU A 66 -19.50 -42.82 -28.47
CA GLU A 66 -18.20 -42.17 -28.66
C GLU A 66 -18.30 -40.63 -28.56
N ARG A 67 -19.38 -40.06 -29.12
CA ARG A 67 -19.67 -38.63 -28.97
C ARG A 67 -19.96 -38.26 -27.52
N GLU A 68 -20.72 -39.07 -26.80
CA GLU A 68 -21.01 -38.87 -25.39
C GLU A 68 -19.72 -38.91 -24.55
N GLU A 69 -18.84 -39.89 -24.79
CA GLU A 69 -17.55 -39.98 -24.11
C GLU A 69 -16.67 -38.75 -24.39
N THR A 70 -16.62 -38.31 -25.65
CA THR A 70 -15.86 -37.11 -26.05
C THR A 70 -16.43 -35.84 -25.38
N LEU A 71 -17.75 -35.73 -25.30
CA LEU A 71 -18.42 -34.61 -24.64
C LEU A 71 -18.12 -34.60 -23.14
N ASN A 72 -18.18 -35.75 -22.48
CA ASN A 72 -17.86 -35.87 -21.06
C ASN A 72 -16.40 -35.49 -20.78
N LYS A 73 -15.44 -35.98 -21.60
CA LYS A 73 -14.03 -35.55 -21.53
C LYS A 73 -13.86 -34.04 -21.73
N THR A 74 -14.62 -33.46 -22.66
CA THR A 74 -14.59 -32.01 -22.90
C THR A 74 -15.13 -31.23 -21.70
N ILE A 75 -16.22 -31.70 -21.09
CA ILE A 75 -16.78 -31.07 -19.88
C ILE A 75 -15.77 -31.11 -18.74
N ASP A 76 -15.09 -32.25 -18.54
CA ASP A 76 -14.10 -32.38 -17.48
C ASP A 76 -12.89 -31.47 -17.70
N THR A 77 -12.39 -31.38 -18.94
CA THR A 77 -11.28 -30.46 -19.25
C THR A 77 -11.69 -28.99 -19.09
N VAL A 78 -12.92 -28.63 -19.47
CA VAL A 78 -13.46 -27.28 -19.24
C VAL A 78 -13.55 -26.97 -17.75
N LYS A 79 -14.06 -27.90 -16.93
CA LYS A 79 -14.13 -27.74 -15.47
C LYS A 79 -12.74 -27.58 -14.86
N GLU A 80 -11.80 -28.46 -15.19
CA GLU A 80 -10.43 -28.39 -14.68
C GLU A 80 -9.73 -27.08 -15.10
N THR A 81 -9.94 -26.64 -16.34
CA THR A 81 -9.40 -25.37 -16.83
C THR A 81 -10.02 -24.18 -16.10
N ALA A 82 -11.33 -24.19 -15.86
CA ALA A 82 -12.02 -23.14 -15.10
C ALA A 82 -11.50 -23.07 -13.66
N ASP A 83 -11.38 -24.21 -12.98
CA ASP A 83 -10.85 -24.30 -11.62
C ASP A 83 -9.40 -23.80 -11.54
N LYS A 84 -8.57 -24.20 -12.50
CA LYS A 84 -7.18 -23.74 -12.59
C LYS A 84 -7.08 -22.23 -12.84
N GLN A 85 -7.93 -21.70 -13.72
CA GLN A 85 -8.01 -20.27 -14.00
C GLN A 85 -8.43 -19.50 -12.75
N GLN A 86 -9.43 -20.00 -12.02
CA GLN A 86 -9.89 -19.40 -10.77
C GLN A 86 -8.78 -19.38 -9.72
N ARG A 87 -8.14 -20.51 -9.44
CA ARG A 87 -7.03 -20.60 -8.47
C ARG A 87 -5.88 -19.65 -8.84
N THR A 88 -5.54 -19.57 -10.12
CA THR A 88 -4.49 -18.67 -10.60
C THR A 88 -4.87 -17.20 -10.41
N ALA A 89 -6.13 -16.84 -10.64
CA ALA A 89 -6.64 -15.50 -10.40
C ALA A 89 -6.63 -15.14 -8.90
N GLU A 90 -7.06 -16.06 -8.04
CA GLU A 90 -7.03 -15.92 -6.57
C GLU A 90 -5.60 -15.69 -6.06
N GLN A 91 -4.64 -16.53 -6.46
CA GLN A 91 -3.23 -16.38 -6.09
C GLN A 91 -2.64 -15.05 -6.57
N ARG A 92 -2.97 -14.61 -7.79
CA ARG A 92 -2.53 -13.31 -8.30
C ARG A 92 -3.14 -12.17 -7.51
N ALA A 93 -4.42 -12.23 -7.19
CA ALA A 93 -5.10 -11.21 -6.40
C ALA A 93 -4.46 -11.09 -5.01
N GLU A 94 -4.22 -12.23 -4.34
CA GLU A 94 -3.56 -12.26 -3.05
C GLU A 94 -2.15 -11.66 -3.12
N SER A 95 -1.35 -12.05 -4.13
CA SER A 95 -0.02 -11.48 -4.33
C SER A 95 -0.05 -9.97 -4.60
N ILE A 96 -1.03 -9.48 -5.36
CA ILE A 96 -1.20 -8.03 -5.61
C ILE A 96 -1.50 -7.30 -4.31
N ILE A 97 -2.42 -7.83 -3.50
CA ILE A 97 -2.79 -7.23 -2.21
C ILE A 97 -1.59 -7.21 -1.27
N GLU A 98 -0.83 -8.30 -1.19
CA GLU A 98 0.34 -8.40 -0.33
C GLU A 98 1.45 -7.42 -0.76
N ASN A 99 1.76 -7.37 -2.06
CA ASN A 99 2.72 -6.41 -2.60
C ASN A 99 2.28 -4.96 -2.37
N ALA A 100 0.99 -4.66 -2.50
CA ALA A 100 0.45 -3.33 -2.24
C ALA A 100 0.59 -2.96 -0.76
N LYS A 101 0.27 -3.88 0.16
CA LYS A 101 0.44 -3.68 1.61
C LYS A 101 1.91 -3.45 1.96
N GLN A 102 2.82 -4.26 1.44
CA GLN A 102 4.26 -4.12 1.69
C GLN A 102 4.79 -2.78 1.16
N LYS A 103 4.38 -2.36 -0.05
CA LYS A 103 4.75 -1.05 -0.60
C LYS A 103 4.20 0.09 0.26
N ALA A 104 2.95 0.01 0.71
CA ALA A 104 2.36 1.02 1.59
C ALA A 104 3.10 1.10 2.93
N ALA A 105 3.44 -0.04 3.54
CA ALA A 105 4.22 -0.10 4.77
C ALA A 105 5.60 0.57 4.59
N ASN A 106 6.32 0.22 3.52
CA ASN A 106 7.62 0.81 3.21
C ASN A 106 7.55 2.33 2.97
N ILE A 107 6.50 2.82 2.31
CA ILE A 107 6.29 4.25 2.10
C ILE A 107 6.05 4.96 3.44
N LYS A 108 5.19 4.38 4.30
CA LYS A 108 4.90 4.94 5.62
C LYS A 108 6.14 4.99 6.50
N GLU A 109 6.93 3.92 6.51
CA GLU A 109 8.18 3.86 7.25
C GLU A 109 9.18 4.91 6.77
N ARG A 110 9.42 5.00 5.45
CA ARG A 110 10.30 6.02 4.87
C ARG A 110 9.83 7.44 5.19
N ALA A 111 8.54 7.71 5.10
CA ALA A 111 7.98 9.01 5.45
C ALA A 111 8.20 9.35 6.93
N LYS A 112 8.04 8.36 7.83
CA LYS A 112 8.30 8.52 9.26
C LYS A 112 9.78 8.83 9.52
N THR A 113 10.70 8.04 8.98
CA THR A 113 12.15 8.27 9.13
C THR A 113 12.58 9.62 8.55
N GLN A 114 12.01 10.03 7.41
CA GLN A 114 12.29 11.35 6.85
C GLN A 114 11.77 12.48 7.72
N ALA A 115 10.58 12.34 8.32
CA ALA A 115 10.03 13.33 9.24
C ALA A 115 10.92 13.46 10.49
N GLU A 116 11.34 12.35 11.09
CA GLU A 116 12.27 12.32 12.22
C GLU A 116 13.58 13.04 11.86
N LEU A 117 14.19 12.72 10.72
CA LEU A 117 15.42 13.39 10.26
C LEU A 117 15.25 14.90 10.03
N ILE A 118 14.08 15.35 9.61
CA ILE A 118 13.80 16.79 9.43
C ILE A 118 13.71 17.48 10.80
N ILE A 119 13.05 16.84 11.76
CA ILE A 119 12.95 17.33 13.14
C ILE A 119 14.34 17.43 13.77
N ASP A 120 15.13 16.36 13.72
CA ASP A 120 16.50 16.34 14.26
C ASP A 120 17.36 17.45 13.66
N LYS A 121 17.29 17.66 12.34
CA LYS A 121 18.03 18.74 11.66
C LYS A 121 17.56 20.13 12.08
N ALA A 122 16.26 20.31 12.31
CA ALA A 122 15.71 21.57 12.77
C ALA A 122 16.16 21.87 14.21
N GLU A 123 16.16 20.86 15.09
CA GLU A 123 16.62 20.97 16.47
C GLU A 123 18.11 21.32 16.52
N MET A 124 18.97 20.58 15.81
CA MET A 124 20.41 20.88 15.73
C MET A 124 20.70 22.28 15.19
N LYS A 125 19.91 22.75 14.22
CA LYS A 125 20.08 24.11 13.66
C LYS A 125 19.66 25.17 14.66
N THR A 126 18.58 24.92 15.40
CA THR A 126 18.07 25.83 16.43
C THR A 126 19.05 25.92 17.59
N GLU A 127 19.58 24.80 18.07
CA GLU A 127 20.61 24.76 19.10
C GLU A 127 21.85 25.56 18.70
N LYS A 128 22.34 25.37 17.46
CA LYS A 128 23.46 26.15 16.93
C LYS A 128 23.15 27.65 16.87
N MET A 129 21.95 28.02 16.42
CA MET A 129 21.53 29.42 16.35
C MET A 129 21.48 30.05 17.73
N VAL A 130 20.88 29.37 18.72
CA VAL A 130 20.81 29.84 20.12
C VAL A 130 22.21 30.04 20.69
N ASN A 131 23.11 29.08 20.50
CA ASN A 131 24.49 29.19 20.97
C ASN A 131 25.21 30.38 20.33
N GLN A 132 25.07 30.58 19.01
CA GLN A 132 25.65 31.74 18.32
C GLN A 132 25.08 33.07 18.80
N THR A 133 23.75 33.15 19.02
CA THR A 133 23.12 34.36 19.55
C THR A 133 23.58 34.66 20.97
N ASN A 134 23.75 33.64 21.82
CA ASN A 134 24.29 33.82 23.17
C ASN A 134 25.74 34.30 23.15
N GLU A 135 26.59 33.74 22.27
CA GLU A 135 27.97 34.20 22.10
C GLU A 135 28.02 35.68 21.68
N GLN A 136 27.21 36.07 20.70
CA GLN A 136 27.09 37.46 20.26
C GLN A 136 26.58 38.38 21.38
N LEU A 137 25.60 37.94 22.16
CA LEU A 137 25.06 38.70 23.28
C LEU A 137 26.13 38.95 24.36
N GLU A 138 26.95 37.93 24.67
CA GLU A 138 28.06 38.06 25.61
C GLU A 138 29.15 39.02 25.10
N GLU A 139 29.46 39.00 23.80
CA GLU A 139 30.37 39.97 23.20
C GLU A 139 29.84 41.40 23.29
N GLU A 140 28.58 41.63 22.95
CA GLU A 140 27.96 42.95 23.04
C GLU A 140 27.88 43.44 24.49
N ARG A 141 27.52 42.57 25.45
CA ARG A 141 27.58 42.89 26.89
C ARG A 141 28.97 43.32 27.32
N ARG A 142 30.02 42.63 26.84
CA ARG A 142 31.41 42.98 27.15
C ARG A 142 31.79 44.34 26.57
N LYS A 143 31.44 44.62 25.31
CA LYS A 143 31.69 45.93 24.67
C LYS A 143 30.97 47.05 25.42
N TYR A 144 29.70 46.84 25.77
CA TYR A 144 28.91 47.79 26.53
C TYR A 144 29.54 48.08 27.90
N LYS A 145 29.93 47.04 28.64
CA LYS A 145 30.64 47.20 29.92
C LYS A 145 31.91 48.03 29.78
N ASN A 146 32.75 47.73 28.80
CA ASN A 146 33.98 48.48 28.55
C ASN A 146 33.68 49.95 28.20
N LEU A 147 32.58 50.23 27.49
CA LEU A 147 32.17 51.58 27.14
C LEU A 147 31.72 52.38 28.37
N VAL A 148 30.96 51.74 29.28
CA VAL A 148 30.55 52.34 30.55
C VAL A 148 31.79 52.69 31.39
N GLU A 149 32.73 51.75 31.55
CA GLU A 149 33.97 51.99 32.29
C GLU A 149 34.81 53.11 31.65
N SER A 150 34.87 53.17 30.30
CA SER A 150 35.57 54.23 29.59
C SER A 150 34.92 55.60 29.78
N LYS A 151 33.58 55.66 29.79
CA LYS A 151 32.81 56.88 30.08
C LYS A 151 33.09 57.36 31.50
N GLU A 152 32.99 56.49 32.50
CA GLU A 152 33.26 56.83 33.90
C GLU A 152 34.70 57.36 34.08
N LEU A 153 35.67 56.70 33.44
CA LEU A 153 37.06 57.14 33.46
C LEU A 153 37.24 58.51 32.79
N PHE A 154 36.55 58.76 31.67
CA PHE A 154 36.57 60.06 30.99
C PHE A 154 35.97 61.15 31.88
N GLU A 155 34.80 60.91 32.47
CA GLU A 155 34.16 61.86 33.39
C GLU A 155 35.07 62.18 34.58
N ALA A 156 35.68 61.17 35.20
CA ALA A 156 36.63 61.37 36.30
C ALA A 156 37.85 62.21 35.88
N LYS A 157 38.43 61.92 34.71
CA LYS A 157 39.55 62.70 34.15
C LYS A 157 39.15 64.13 33.82
N PHE A 158 37.99 64.32 33.22
CA PHE A 158 37.48 65.63 32.83
C PHE A 158 37.17 66.50 34.05
N LYS A 159 36.54 65.93 35.09
CA LYS A 159 36.33 66.60 36.38
C LYS A 159 37.65 66.99 37.03
N SER A 160 38.63 66.09 37.08
CA SER A 160 39.95 66.39 37.65
C SER A 160 40.62 67.56 36.94
N LEU A 161 40.52 67.61 35.60
CA LEU A 161 41.05 68.69 34.78
C LEU A 161 40.32 70.02 35.04
N LEU A 162 38.99 70.02 35.12
CA LEU A 162 38.21 71.21 35.47
C LEU A 162 38.52 71.70 36.89
N LYS A 163 38.62 70.80 37.87
CA LYS A 163 38.98 71.14 39.26
C LYS A 163 40.38 71.73 39.33
N THR A 164 41.31 71.20 38.54
CA THR A 164 42.68 71.74 38.40
C THR A 164 42.65 73.16 37.83
N TYR A 165 41.89 73.40 36.76
CA TYR A 165 41.73 74.74 36.20
C TYR A 165 41.03 75.72 37.16
N LEU A 166 40.02 75.26 37.90
CA LEU A 166 39.36 76.06 38.94
C LEU A 166 40.30 76.44 40.08
N VAL A 167 41.16 75.52 40.54
CA VAL A 167 42.18 75.85 41.55
C VAL A 167 43.18 76.88 41.02
N MET A 168 43.65 76.72 39.78
CA MET A 168 44.54 77.72 39.14
C MET A 168 43.86 79.09 38.97
N LEU A 169 42.55 79.13 38.75
CA LEU A 169 41.77 80.37 38.65
C LEU A 169 41.42 80.95 40.03
N ASN A 170 41.19 80.14 41.05
CA ASN A 170 40.89 80.57 42.42
C ASN A 170 42.16 80.99 43.21
N GLU A 171 43.36 80.65 42.72
CA GLU A 171 44.59 81.35 43.12
C GLU A 171 44.60 82.83 42.66
N SER A 172 43.69 83.22 41.75
CA SER A 172 43.52 84.59 41.28
C SER A 172 42.34 85.35 41.91
N ASP A 173 41.32 84.71 42.48
CA ASP A 173 40.24 85.36 43.23
C ASP A 173 39.54 84.34 44.15
N GLY A 174 39.42 84.65 45.45
CA GLY A 174 38.89 83.72 46.46
C GLY A 174 37.38 83.48 46.33
N LEU A 175 36.97 82.23 46.13
CA LEU A 175 35.60 81.76 46.26
C LEU A 175 35.53 80.50 47.15
N GLU A 176 34.57 80.52 48.07
CA GLU A 176 34.45 79.69 49.27
C GLU A 176 34.07 78.22 49.02
N GLU A 177 34.55 77.37 49.93
CA GLU A 177 34.49 75.90 49.98
C GLU A 177 33.06 75.28 49.98
N LEU A 178 32.02 76.11 50.12
CA LEU A 178 30.61 75.72 50.31
C LEU A 178 29.86 75.29 49.03
N GLU A 179 30.31 75.69 47.83
CA GLU A 179 29.63 75.32 46.56
C GLU A 179 30.06 73.93 46.03
N LEU A 180 31.23 73.44 46.44
CA LEU A 180 31.77 72.14 46.01
C LEU A 180 31.04 70.95 46.65
N GLU A 181 30.62 71.06 47.91
CA GLU A 181 29.87 70.01 48.61
C GLU A 181 28.44 69.82 48.06
N GLN A 182 27.82 70.89 47.56
CA GLN A 182 26.48 70.82 46.97
C GLN A 182 26.49 70.10 45.62
N LEU A 183 27.54 70.31 44.83
CA LEU A 183 27.74 69.59 43.56
C LEU A 183 28.01 68.10 43.79
N ASP A 184 28.86 67.73 44.75
CA ASP A 184 29.14 66.32 45.07
C ASP A 184 27.89 65.56 45.55
N ASN A 185 26.97 66.23 46.27
CA ASN A 185 25.74 65.62 46.76
C ASN A 185 24.68 65.43 45.66
N LEU A 186 24.49 66.42 44.77
CA LEU A 186 23.61 66.30 43.60
C LEU A 186 24.08 65.19 42.65
N GLU A 187 25.39 64.96 42.58
CA GLU A 187 25.99 63.94 41.74
C GLU A 187 25.76 62.53 42.26
N LYS A 188 25.89 62.32 43.58
CA LYS A 188 25.58 61.03 44.21
C LYS A 188 24.12 60.65 44.00
N GLN A 189 23.19 61.59 44.15
CA GLN A 189 21.77 61.34 43.88
C GLN A 189 21.50 60.95 42.44
N ASN A 190 22.08 61.65 41.45
CA ASN A 190 21.89 61.32 40.04
C ASN A 190 22.47 59.94 39.67
N ILE A 191 23.60 59.56 40.26
CA ILE A 191 24.21 58.24 40.03
C ILE A 191 23.37 57.12 40.65
N GLU A 192 22.81 57.34 41.85
CA GLU A 192 21.91 56.39 42.51
C GLU A 192 20.64 56.17 41.67
N GLU A 193 19.99 57.26 41.21
CA GLU A 193 18.78 57.17 40.38
C GLU A 193 19.02 56.47 39.04
N LEU A 194 20.18 56.70 38.40
CA LEU A 194 20.54 56.02 37.16
C LEU A 194 20.82 54.53 37.37
N LYS A 195 21.43 54.15 38.49
CA LYS A 195 21.65 52.74 38.85
C LYS A 195 20.34 52.01 39.11
N ASP A 196 19.40 52.65 39.81
CA ASP A 196 18.11 52.05 40.11
C ASP A 196 17.24 51.87 38.87
N LYS A 197 17.21 52.87 37.98
CA LYS A 197 16.54 52.73 36.67
C LYS A 197 17.12 51.59 35.84
N PHE A 198 18.44 51.49 35.80
CA PHE A 198 19.13 50.46 35.03
C PHE A 198 18.90 49.05 35.59
N ASN A 199 18.90 48.90 36.92
CA ASN A 199 18.56 47.62 37.56
C ASN A 199 17.10 47.21 37.29
N SER A 200 16.18 48.18 37.25
CA SER A 200 14.79 47.94 36.85
C SER A 200 14.69 47.45 35.41
N ASP A 201 15.31 48.16 34.47
CA ASP A 201 15.23 47.85 33.03
C ASP A 201 15.85 46.46 32.72
N ILE A 202 16.98 46.11 33.36
CA ILE A 202 17.58 44.77 33.23
C ILE A 202 16.67 43.69 33.83
N SER A 203 16.05 43.94 34.97
CA SER A 203 15.13 42.99 35.61
C SER A 203 13.92 42.70 34.71
N ASP A 204 13.37 43.73 34.07
CA ASP A 204 12.22 43.60 33.18
C ASP A 204 12.58 42.84 31.90
N GLU A 205 13.75 43.10 31.30
CA GLU A 205 14.23 42.34 30.14
C GLU A 205 14.55 40.88 30.49
N LEU A 206 15.20 40.61 31.63
CA LEU A 206 15.47 39.25 32.09
C LEU A 206 14.18 38.47 32.39
N SER A 207 13.16 39.14 32.94
CA SER A 207 11.85 38.50 33.18
C SER A 207 11.15 38.15 31.86
N THR A 208 11.28 38.99 30.84
CA THR A 208 10.70 38.78 29.52
C THR A 208 11.38 37.63 28.78
N ILE A 209 12.72 37.55 28.86
CA ILE A 209 13.51 36.45 28.31
C ILE A 209 13.18 35.14 29.02
N LYS A 210 13.07 35.15 30.35
CA LYS A 210 12.72 33.95 31.13
C LYS A 210 11.30 33.46 30.82
N PHE A 211 10.34 34.38 30.70
CA PHE A 211 8.96 34.04 30.29
C PHE A 211 8.90 33.40 28.90
N SER A 212 9.72 33.88 27.97
CA SER A 212 9.79 33.30 26.62
C SER A 212 10.51 31.95 26.61
N GLN A 213 11.56 31.76 27.42
CA GLN A 213 12.18 30.45 27.63
C GLN A 213 11.22 29.43 28.27
N ASP A 214 10.46 29.83 29.29
CA ASP A 214 9.49 28.94 29.96
C ASP A 214 8.36 28.52 29.01
N LYS A 215 7.92 29.42 28.12
CA LYS A 215 6.96 29.07 27.05
C LYS A 215 7.54 28.07 26.05
N VAL A 216 8.80 28.23 25.67
CA VAL A 216 9.48 27.28 24.77
C VAL A 216 9.61 25.91 25.43
N ALA A 217 10.05 25.86 26.69
CA ALA A 217 10.17 24.62 27.46
C ALA A 217 8.81 23.91 27.67
N ALA A 218 7.72 24.67 27.86
CA ALA A 218 6.38 24.10 27.96
C ALA A 218 5.92 23.44 26.64
N ILE A 219 6.24 24.06 25.50
CA ILE A 219 5.94 23.51 24.16
C ILE A 219 6.76 22.23 23.89
N GLU A 220 7.99 22.16 24.39
CA GLU A 220 8.82 20.95 24.28
C GLU A 220 8.29 19.80 25.14
N LYS A 221 7.75 20.08 26.33
CA LYS A 221 7.19 19.07 27.23
C LYS A 221 5.90 18.44 26.69
N ASP A 222 5.04 19.24 26.06
CA ASP A 222 3.78 18.79 25.42
C ASP A 222 4.01 17.88 24.20
N LYS A 223 5.23 17.84 23.65
CA LYS A 223 5.60 16.92 22.55
C LYS A 223 6.09 15.55 23.03
N THR A 224 6.36 15.40 24.33
CA THR A 224 6.93 14.17 24.91
C THR A 224 5.92 13.29 25.65
N GLU A 225 4.67 13.73 25.83
CA GLU A 225 3.52 12.94 26.30
C GLU A 225 2.62 12.49 25.13
#